data_AF-A0A7W7SZ49-F1
#
_entry.id   AF-A0A7W7SZ49-F1
#
_cell.length_a   1.000
_cell.length_b   1.000
_cell.length_c   1.000
_cell.angle_alpha   90.00
_cell.angle_beta   90.00
_cell.angle_gamma   90.00
#
_symmetry.space_group_name_H-M   'P 1'
#
loop_
_entity.id
_entity.type
_entity.pdbx_description
1 polymer ?
#
loop_
_entity_poly.entity_id
_entity_poly.type
_entity_poly.pdbx_seq_one_letter_code
_entity_poly.pdbx_strand_id
1 'polypeptide(L)' 'MSTHIGYSTSSFARIEGDAPISCHIVGDEAHLTIGGGALDLVITKTALVDLTGHLVRARDELTADEQLTTA' A
#
# COMPACT_ATOMS: atom_id res chain seq x y z
N MET A 1 -36.80 -3.93 -7.05
CA MET A 1 -35.66 -3.05 -7.41
C MET A 1 -34.92 -2.74 -6.13
N SER A 2 -33.74 -3.32 -5.92
CA SER A 2 -32.90 -2.99 -4.75
C SER A 2 -31.89 -1.94 -5.16
N THR A 3 -32.12 -0.71 -4.69
CA THR A 3 -31.21 0.42 -4.84
C THR A 3 -29.91 0.09 -4.13
N HIS A 4 -28.88 -0.26 -4.88
CA HIS A 4 -27.53 -0.41 -4.34
C HIS A 4 -26.99 1.00 -4.07
N ILE A 5 -27.05 1.42 -2.81
CA ILE A 5 -26.35 2.61 -2.35
C ILE A 5 -24.87 2.23 -2.28
N GLY A 6 -24.15 2.47 -3.37
CA GLY A 6 -22.70 2.37 -3.38
C GLY A 6 -22.12 3.52 -2.55
N TYR A 7 -21.86 3.26 -1.27
CA TYR A 7 -21.03 4.14 -0.46
C TYR A 7 -19.58 3.96 -0.90
N SER A 8 -19.05 4.91 -1.67
CA SER A 8 -17.61 5.12 -1.76
C SER A 8 -17.19 5.93 -0.53
N THR A 9 -17.00 5.24 0.60
CA THR A 9 -16.19 5.81 1.67
C THR A 9 -14.76 5.59 1.26
N SER A 10 -14.05 6.67 0.92
CA SER A 10 -12.61 6.64 0.73
C SER A 10 -11.98 6.26 2.07
N SER A 11 -11.90 4.96 2.36
CA SER A 11 -11.32 4.43 3.58
C SER A 11 -9.82 4.52 3.44
N PHE A 12 -9.24 5.65 3.87
CA PHE A 12 -7.79 5.79 3.97
C PHE A 12 -7.36 5.23 5.33
N ALA A 13 -6.53 4.20 5.31
CA ALA A 13 -5.75 3.80 6.48
C ALA A 13 -4.41 4.52 6.38
N ARG A 14 -4.12 5.43 7.32
CA ARG A 14 -2.78 6.02 7.45
C ARG A 14 -1.99 5.17 8.43
N ILE A 15 -0.83 4.71 7.99
CA ILE A 15 0.16 4.05 8.85
C ILE A 15 1.26 5.08 9.10
N GLU A 16 1.53 5.37 10.36
CA GLU A 16 2.58 6.31 10.77
C GLU A 16 3.70 5.55 11.48
N GLY A 17 4.96 5.89 11.16
CA GLY A 17 6.15 5.26 11.72
C GLY A 17 6.55 3.92 11.07
N ASP A 18 7.46 3.21 11.71
CA ASP A 18 8.01 1.94 11.24
C ASP A 18 7.06 0.78 11.57
N ALA A 19 6.01 0.62 10.76
CA ALA A 19 5.14 -0.53 10.86
C ALA A 19 5.75 -1.74 10.13
N PRO A 20 5.83 -2.92 10.76
CA PRO A 20 6.28 -4.13 10.07
C PRO A 20 5.27 -4.51 8.98
N ILE A 21 5.79 -4.80 7.79
CA ILE A 21 5.04 -5.28 6.63
C ILE A 21 5.49 -6.71 6.33
N SER A 22 4.53 -7.64 6.21
CA SER A 22 4.77 -8.97 5.67
C SER A 22 3.93 -9.18 4.42
N CYS A 23 4.48 -9.96 3.48
CA CYS A 23 3.82 -10.28 2.23
C CYS A 23 3.86 -11.79 2.01
N HIS A 24 2.73 -12.36 1.60
CA HIS A 24 2.64 -13.75 1.15
C HIS A 24 1.82 -13.84 -0.13
N ILE A 25 2.14 -14.81 -0.99
CA ILE A 25 1.51 -14.99 -2.29
C ILE A 25 0.59 -16.21 -2.22
N VAL A 26 -0.67 -16.03 -2.65
CA VAL A 26 -1.68 -17.10 -2.73
C VAL A 26 -2.28 -17.09 -4.13
N GLY A 27 -1.94 -18.10 -4.93
CA GLY A 27 -2.33 -18.12 -6.35
C GLY A 27 -1.78 -16.89 -7.11
N ASP A 28 -2.67 -16.06 -7.64
CA ASP A 28 -2.34 -14.82 -8.37
C ASP A 28 -2.55 -13.54 -7.52
N GLU A 29 -2.69 -13.70 -6.20
CA GLU A 29 -2.91 -12.62 -5.25
C GLU A 29 -1.73 -12.45 -4.29
N ALA A 30 -1.38 -11.20 -4.00
CA ALA A 30 -0.46 -10.83 -2.95
C ALA A 30 -1.25 -10.32 -1.74
N HIS A 31 -0.97 -10.93 -0.59
CA HIS A 31 -1.56 -10.60 0.69
C HIS A 31 -0.54 -9.86 1.54
N LEU A 32 -0.80 -8.59 1.79
CA LEU A 32 0.06 -7.68 2.54
C LEU A 32 -0.55 -7.43 3.91
N THR A 33 0.15 -7.89 4.95
CA THR A 33 -0.23 -7.62 6.33
C THR A 33 0.66 -6.53 6.89
N ILE A 34 0.05 -5.47 7.43
CA ILE A 34 0.77 -4.30 7.95
C ILE A 34 0.41 -4.08 9.43
N GLY A 35 1.42 -3.71 10.23
CA GLY A 35 1.25 -3.39 11.64
C GLY A 35 0.85 -4.61 12.49
N GLY A 36 1.31 -5.81 12.11
CA GLY A 36 0.99 -7.05 12.82
C GLY A 36 -0.46 -7.50 12.69
N GLY A 37 -1.15 -7.12 11.60
CA GLY A 37 -2.54 -7.51 11.35
C GLY A 37 -3.57 -6.37 11.45
N ALA A 38 -3.13 -5.13 11.67
CA ALA A 38 -4.01 -3.96 11.73
C ALA A 38 -4.62 -3.63 10.36
N LEU A 39 -3.90 -3.95 9.27
CA LEU A 39 -4.37 -3.80 7.91
C LEU A 39 -3.96 -5.03 7.09
N ASP A 40 -4.91 -5.57 6.34
CA ASP A 40 -4.67 -6.67 5.40
C ASP A 40 -5.16 -6.24 4.01
N LEU A 41 -4.25 -6.24 3.03
CA LEU A 41 -4.57 -5.91 1.64
C LEU A 41 -4.38 -7.14 0.76
N VAL A 42 -5.40 -7.45 -0.03
CA VAL A 42 -5.33 -8.47 -1.07
C VAL A 42 -5.27 -7.76 -2.42
N ILE A 43 -4.20 -7.98 -3.15
CA ILE A 43 -3.90 -7.26 -4.39
C ILE A 43 -3.63 -8.27 -5.49
N THR A 44 -4.31 -8.12 -6.62
CA THR A 44 -4.08 -8.96 -7.80
C THR A 44 -2.70 -8.69 -8.40
N LYS A 45 -2.16 -9.67 -9.13
CA LYS A 45 -0.87 -9.57 -9.80
C LYS A 45 -0.66 -8.27 -10.60
N THR A 46 -1.67 -7.83 -11.36
CA THR A 46 -1.55 -6.61 -12.17
C THR A 46 -1.49 -5.35 -11.31
N ALA A 47 -2.37 -5.23 -10.31
CA ALA A 47 -2.38 -4.11 -9.39
C ALA A 47 -1.13 -4.05 -8.51
N LEU A 48 -0.49 -5.20 -8.23
CA LEU A 48 0.77 -5.27 -7.50
C LEU A 48 1.93 -4.63 -8.29
N VAL A 49 1.98 -4.84 -9.60
CA VAL A 49 2.99 -4.20 -10.47
C VAL A 49 2.84 -2.68 -10.43
N ASP A 50 1.62 -2.18 -10.54
CA ASP A 50 1.36 -0.74 -10.48
C ASP A 50 1.71 -0.17 -9.08
N LEU A 51 1.29 -0.85 -8.02
CA LEU A 51 1.60 -0.44 -6.63
C LEU A 51 3.10 -0.38 -6.38
N THR A 52 3.85 -1.41 -6.79
CA THR A 52 5.31 -1.44 -6.60
C THR A 52 6.01 -0.31 -7.37
N GLY A 53 5.55 0.02 -8.58
CA GLY A 53 6.04 1.18 -9.32
C GLY A 53 5.83 2.52 -8.57
N HIS A 54 4.65 2.71 -7.99
CA HIS A 54 4.36 3.90 -7.19
C HIS A 54 5.21 3.97 -5.90
N LEU A 55 5.39 2.84 -5.20
CA LEU A 55 6.18 2.78 -3.97
C LEU A 55 7.67 3.01 -4.22
N VAL A 56 8.23 2.46 -5.29
CA VAL A 56 9.63 2.70 -5.68
C VAL A 56 9.86 4.17 -5.96
N ARG A 57 8.97 4.79 -6.74
CA ARG A 57 9.05 6.23 -7.03
C ARG A 57 8.99 7.07 -5.76
N ALA A 58 8.05 6.79 -4.86
CA ALA A 58 7.92 7.53 -3.60
C ALA A 58 9.16 7.39 -2.73
N ARG A 59 9.76 6.19 -2.64
CA ARG A 59 11.04 5.97 -1.95
C ARG A 59 12.16 6.82 -2.56
N ASP A 60 12.27 6.82 -3.89
CA ASP A 60 13.32 7.55 -4.59
C ASP A 60 13.18 9.07 -4.38
N GLU A 61 11.96 9.59 -4.39
CA GLU A 61 11.65 10.99 -4.07
C GLU A 61 12.04 11.35 -2.62
N LEU A 62 11.73 10.49 -1.64
CA LEU A 62 12.12 10.68 -0.23
C LEU A 62 13.65 10.67 -0.05
N THR A 63 14.33 9.72 -0.70
CA THR A 63 15.80 9.59 -0.60
C THR A 63 16.52 10.80 -1.22
N ALA A 64 15.99 11.35 -2.31
CA ALA A 64 16.55 12.54 -2.94
C ALA A 64 16.40 13.78 -2.05
N ASP A 65 15.28 13.92 -1.33
CA ASP A 65 15.02 15.05 -0.43
C ASP A 65 15.94 15.04 0.81
N GLU A 66 16.22 13.85 1.36
CA GLU A 66 17.16 13.67 2.48
C GLU A 66 18.59 14.12 2.11
N GLN A 67 19.00 13.95 0.86
CA GLN A 67 20.32 14.39 0.38
C GLN A 67 20.41 15.90 0.15
N LEU A 68 19.29 16.55 -0.20
CA LEU A 68 19.20 18.01 -0.40
C LEU A 68 19.19 18.78 0.92
N THR A 69 18.66 18.19 1.99
CA THR A 69 18.57 18.82 3.32
C THR A 69 19.82 18.65 4.18
N THR A 70 20.75 17.77 3.77
CA THR A 70 22.04 17.53 4.44
C THR A 70 23.25 18.18 3.76
N ALA A 71 23.07 18.82 2.61
CA ALA A 71 24.09 19.58 1.87
C ALA A 71 24.12 21.07 2.28
#